data_AF-A0AAD6SHK3-F1
#
_entry.id   AF-A0AAD6SHK3-F1
#
_cell.length_a   1.000
_cell.length_b   1.000
_cell.length_c   1.000
_cell.angle_alpha   90.00
_cell.angle_beta   90.00
_cell.angle_gamma   90.00
#
_symmetry.space_group_name_H-M   'P 1'
#
loop_
_entity.id
_entity.type
_entity.pdbx_description
1 polymer ?
#
loop_
_entity_poly.entity_id
_entity_poly.type
_entity_poly.pdbx_seq_one_letter_code
_entity_poly.pdbx_strand_id
1 'polypeptide(L)'
;MARTVGRASSSSKKTATIGSSYPGRFGKHVPIKKVLMKSRTQQDKYRNARVEVQQARDKEMDRDELQALRDIQDWDGGVDGNEDQEIRLEDVLDGSTRVDISHDGGELREAIRQEIEEEARRAKIKRPDWRTRQDRIKRRTEGFRKQMARLVDMYTIWVGKGEPSPDTDGDYPIRVVDLLDTYTLNAKLDSGGLGVAAAFVKQGLFPCAPYDPTVVITTRTLEFFRHAHARCPRLSIQAFVKSLCDVHG
;
A
#
# COMPACT_ATOMS: atom_id res chain seq x y z
N MET A 1 73.67 -6.36 -24.73
CA MET A 1 74.31 -5.03 -24.66
C MET A 1 73.52 -4.05 -25.56
N ALA A 2 73.33 -2.81 -25.08
CA ALA A 2 72.67 -1.64 -25.71
C ALA A 2 71.14 -1.74 -25.97
N ARG A 3 70.24 -1.01 -25.26
CA ARG A 3 69.88 0.46 -25.33
C ARG A 3 69.42 0.86 -26.74
N THR A 4 68.25 1.45 -27.01
CA THR A 4 67.62 2.69 -26.48
C THR A 4 66.12 2.76 -26.89
N VAL A 5 65.15 3.16 -26.04
CA VAL A 5 64.57 4.50 -25.74
C VAL A 5 63.65 5.13 -26.81
N GLY A 6 62.44 5.52 -26.37
CA GLY A 6 61.55 6.54 -26.97
C GLY A 6 60.27 5.96 -27.60
N ARG A 7 59.06 6.50 -27.46
CA ARG A 7 58.63 7.88 -27.19
C ARG A 7 57.12 7.89 -26.88
N ALA A 8 56.71 8.78 -25.97
CA ALA A 8 55.34 9.09 -25.62
C ALA A 8 54.55 9.72 -26.79
N SER A 9 53.23 9.45 -26.86
CA SER A 9 52.30 10.22 -27.68
C SER A 9 51.08 10.66 -26.85
N SER A 10 51.12 11.94 -26.50
CA SER A 10 49.98 12.76 -26.10
C SER A 10 49.03 12.96 -27.28
N SER A 11 47.71 12.80 -27.07
CA SER A 11 46.71 13.32 -28.03
C SER A 11 45.63 14.10 -27.30
N SER A 12 45.81 15.42 -27.39
CA SER A 12 44.85 16.46 -27.09
C SER A 12 43.64 16.35 -28.02
N LYS A 13 42.42 16.43 -27.47
CA LYS A 13 41.23 16.74 -28.26
C LYS A 13 40.62 18.04 -27.78
N LYS A 14 40.67 19.00 -28.70
CA LYS A 14 40.26 20.39 -28.63
C LYS A 14 38.75 20.54 -28.45
N THR A 15 38.39 21.51 -27.63
CA THR A 15 37.08 22.13 -27.52
C THR A 15 36.71 22.88 -28.80
N ALA A 16 35.52 22.63 -29.34
CA ALA A 16 34.92 23.44 -30.39
C ALA A 16 33.65 24.10 -29.84
N THR A 17 33.75 25.41 -29.63
CA THR A 17 32.67 26.31 -29.27
C THR A 17 32.08 26.85 -30.58
N ILE A 18 30.80 26.62 -30.84
CA ILE A 18 30.03 27.39 -31.82
C ILE A 18 28.88 28.03 -31.06
N GLY A 19 28.95 29.36 -30.94
CA GLY A 19 27.85 30.19 -30.48
C GLY A 19 26.82 30.39 -31.58
N SER A 20 25.56 30.38 -31.19
CA SER A 20 24.48 31.04 -31.90
C SER A 20 23.60 31.70 -30.84
N SER A 21 23.55 33.03 -30.90
CA SER A 21 22.90 33.93 -29.96
C SER A 21 21.44 34.14 -30.33
N TYR A 22 20.55 34.06 -29.35
CA TYR A 22 19.28 34.80 -29.35
C TYR A 22 19.13 35.49 -27.98
N PRO A 23 18.85 36.80 -27.92
CA PRO A 23 18.74 37.53 -26.67
C PRO A 23 17.30 37.52 -26.12
N GLY A 24 17.16 37.37 -24.80
CA GLY A 24 16.07 38.02 -24.05
C GLY A 24 15.04 37.12 -23.37
N ARG A 25 15.32 36.69 -22.13
CA ARG A 25 14.53 37.05 -20.93
C ARG A 25 15.17 36.44 -19.68
N PHE A 26 15.43 37.31 -18.70
CA PHE A 26 16.09 37.00 -17.43
C PHE A 26 15.34 35.92 -16.63
N GLY A 27 16.00 34.78 -16.42
CA GLY A 27 15.73 33.82 -15.36
C GLY A 27 17.05 33.21 -14.95
N LYS A 28 17.50 33.45 -13.71
CA LYS A 28 18.80 32.99 -13.21
C LYS A 28 18.86 31.46 -13.26
N HIS A 29 19.71 30.93 -14.14
CA HIS A 29 19.94 29.51 -14.30
C HIS A 29 20.80 28.99 -13.14
N VAL A 30 20.19 28.36 -12.14
CA VAL A 30 20.92 27.64 -11.10
C VAL A 30 21.42 26.31 -11.71
N PRO A 31 22.72 26.00 -11.73
CA PRO A 31 23.21 24.76 -12.32
C PRO A 31 22.82 23.55 -11.46
N ILE A 32 21.87 22.76 -11.94
CA ILE A 32 21.41 21.47 -11.39
C ILE A 32 22.47 20.36 -11.64
N LYS A 33 23.73 20.58 -11.25
CA LYS A 33 24.78 19.55 -11.31
C LYS A 33 25.75 19.60 -10.12
N LYS A 34 25.32 20.08 -8.95
CA LYS A 34 26.12 20.05 -7.71
C LYS A 34 25.40 19.57 -6.44
N VAL A 35 24.24 18.93 -6.54
CA VAL A 35 23.49 18.48 -5.33
C VAL A 35 23.42 16.96 -5.18
N LEU A 36 23.88 16.16 -6.14
CA LEU A 36 23.63 14.71 -6.11
C LEU A 36 24.90 13.84 -6.14
N MET A 37 25.74 13.99 -5.12
CA MET A 37 26.57 12.89 -4.62
C MET A 37 26.78 13.08 -3.12
N LYS A 38 25.76 12.77 -2.32
CA LYS A 38 26.00 12.41 -0.92
C LYS A 38 26.71 11.06 -0.95
N SER A 39 27.97 11.02 -0.51
CA SER A 39 28.79 9.81 -0.49
C SER A 39 28.04 8.70 0.26
N ARG A 40 28.23 7.43 -0.13
CA ARG A 40 27.67 6.26 0.58
C ARG A 40 27.91 6.33 2.09
N THR A 41 29.07 6.84 2.48
CA THR A 41 29.46 7.09 3.88
C THR A 41 28.53 8.06 4.62
N GLN A 42 27.90 9.01 3.94
CA GLN A 42 26.93 9.92 4.55
C GLN A 42 25.56 9.24 4.71
N GLN A 43 25.10 8.46 3.72
CA GLN A 43 23.85 7.70 3.84
C GLN A 43 23.91 6.62 4.91
N ASP A 44 25.05 5.94 5.06
CA ASP A 44 25.26 4.92 6.09
C ASP A 44 25.30 5.54 7.49
N LYS A 45 25.91 6.73 7.64
CA LYS A 45 25.87 7.51 8.89
C LYS A 45 24.43 7.88 9.28
N TYR A 46 23.60 8.33 8.32
CA TYR A 46 22.19 8.63 8.60
C TYR A 46 21.36 7.37 8.90
N ARG A 47 21.69 6.20 8.31
CA ARG A 47 21.04 4.93 8.66
C ARG A 47 21.40 4.49 10.08
N ASN A 48 22.68 4.53 10.44
CA ASN A 48 23.14 4.08 11.75
C ASN A 48 22.64 4.99 12.88
N ALA A 49 22.70 6.32 12.70
CA ALA A 49 22.15 7.27 13.66
C ALA A 49 20.63 7.06 13.88
N ARG A 50 19.90 6.61 12.85
CA ARG A 50 18.46 6.34 12.94
C ARG A 50 18.15 5.02 13.66
N VAL A 51 19.02 4.01 13.50
CA VAL A 51 18.93 2.75 14.26
C VAL A 51 19.28 3.00 15.72
N GLU A 52 20.27 3.85 16.02
CA GLU A 52 20.65 4.21 17.39
C GLU A 52 19.56 5.00 18.12
N VAL A 53 18.91 5.97 17.45
CA VAL A 53 17.75 6.68 18.02
C VAL A 53 16.57 5.73 18.26
N GLN A 54 16.37 4.75 17.38
CA GLN A 54 15.34 3.73 17.58
C GLN A 54 15.67 2.83 18.77
N GLN A 55 16.91 2.35 18.88
CA GLN A 55 17.37 1.52 19.99
C GLN A 55 17.39 2.29 21.33
N ALA A 56 17.64 3.60 21.32
CA ALA A 56 17.55 4.44 22.51
C ALA A 56 16.10 4.60 22.97
N ARG A 57 15.17 4.84 22.04
CA ARG A 57 13.72 4.90 22.33
C ARG A 57 13.17 3.56 22.83
N ASP A 58 13.57 2.47 22.20
CA ASP A 58 13.15 1.12 22.59
C ASP A 58 13.72 0.74 23.98
N LYS A 59 14.86 1.31 24.39
CA LYS A 59 15.42 1.16 25.75
C LYS A 59 14.79 2.09 26.79
N GLU A 60 14.33 3.28 26.39
CA GLU A 60 13.61 4.21 27.27
C GLU A 60 12.17 3.75 27.54
N MET A 61 11.48 3.14 26.57
CA MET A 61 10.10 2.69 26.74
C MET A 61 9.93 1.46 27.65
N ASP A 62 10.96 0.61 27.79
CA ASP A 62 10.82 -0.72 28.41
C ASP A 62 10.53 -0.66 29.93
N ARG A 63 10.94 0.43 30.61
CA ARG A 63 10.76 0.57 32.07
C ARG A 63 9.43 1.20 32.45
N ASP A 64 8.99 2.20 31.70
CA ASP A 64 7.72 2.89 31.93
C ASP A 64 6.52 2.04 31.48
N GLU A 65 6.68 1.23 30.42
CA GLU A 65 5.65 0.27 29.98
C GLU A 65 5.48 -0.89 30.99
N LEU A 66 6.57 -1.38 31.61
CA LEU A 66 6.50 -2.39 32.66
C LEU A 66 5.89 -1.85 33.97
N GLN A 67 6.09 -0.57 34.26
CA GLN A 67 5.45 0.12 35.39
C GLN A 67 3.94 0.29 35.14
N ALA A 68 3.55 0.77 33.95
CA ALA A 68 2.15 0.89 33.56
C ALA A 68 1.41 -0.46 33.53
N LEU A 69 2.09 -1.55 33.14
CA LEU A 69 1.51 -2.91 33.20
C LEU A 69 1.35 -3.45 34.63
N ARG A 70 2.16 -2.99 35.59
CA ARG A 70 1.96 -3.30 37.03
C ARG A 70 0.79 -2.53 37.61
N ASP A 71 0.67 -1.26 37.28
CA ASP A 71 -0.41 -0.41 37.78
C ASP A 71 -1.78 -0.85 37.25
N ILE A 72 -1.82 -1.52 36.07
CA ILE A 72 -3.03 -2.16 35.53
C ILE A 72 -3.39 -3.47 36.26
N GLN A 73 -2.41 -4.16 36.86
CA GLN A 73 -2.61 -5.48 37.48
C GLN A 73 -3.00 -5.39 38.98
N ASP A 74 -2.72 -4.27 39.64
CA ASP A 74 -3.05 -4.00 41.05
C ASP A 74 -4.35 -3.19 41.25
N TRP A 75 -5.12 -2.90 40.19
CA TRP A 75 -6.45 -2.30 40.34
C TRP A 75 -7.48 -3.39 40.68
N ASP A 76 -7.66 -3.66 41.97
CA ASP A 76 -8.80 -4.41 42.48
C ASP A 76 -10.07 -3.56 42.33
N GLY A 77 -10.78 -3.77 41.24
CA GLY A 77 -12.08 -3.15 40.99
C GLY A 77 -13.07 -3.50 42.10
N GLY A 78 -13.09 -2.68 43.15
CA GLY A 78 -14.18 -2.58 44.10
C GLY A 78 -15.43 -2.22 43.31
N VAL A 79 -16.33 -3.20 43.18
CA VAL A 79 -17.68 -3.02 42.66
C VAL A 79 -18.45 -2.25 43.72
N ASP A 80 -18.30 -0.94 43.75
CA ASP A 80 -19.28 -0.05 44.37
C ASP A 80 -20.38 0.18 43.35
N GLY A 81 -21.54 -0.42 43.63
CA GLY A 81 -22.76 -0.24 42.87
C GLY A 81 -23.27 1.18 43.04
N ASN A 82 -22.95 2.05 42.08
CA ASN A 82 -23.77 3.21 41.77
C ASN A 82 -24.35 3.00 40.37
N GLU A 83 -25.69 3.01 40.31
CA GLU A 83 -26.47 3.05 39.08
C GLU A 83 -26.31 4.42 38.40
N ASP A 84 -25.11 4.73 37.92
CA ASP A 84 -24.91 5.90 37.07
C ASP A 84 -25.38 5.52 35.67
N GLN A 85 -26.49 6.13 35.25
CA GLN A 85 -27.05 5.99 33.91
C GLN A 85 -25.98 6.37 32.88
N GLU A 86 -25.47 5.37 32.15
CA GLU A 86 -24.55 5.55 31.03
C GLU A 86 -25.26 6.37 29.95
N ILE A 87 -24.98 7.68 29.89
CA ILE A 87 -25.51 8.57 28.86
C ILE A 87 -24.77 8.25 27.55
N ARG A 88 -25.42 7.54 26.63
CA ARG A 88 -24.86 7.27 25.30
C ARG A 88 -24.98 8.50 24.43
N LEU A 89 -23.88 8.95 23.84
CA LEU A 89 -23.82 10.14 22.99
C LEU A 89 -24.77 10.04 21.78
N GLU A 90 -24.95 8.82 21.26
CA GLU A 90 -25.86 8.48 20.17
C GLU A 90 -27.32 8.86 20.52
N ASP A 91 -27.74 8.56 21.75
CA ASP A 91 -29.07 8.85 22.28
C ASP A 91 -29.26 10.35 22.61
N VAL A 92 -28.16 11.10 22.75
CA VAL A 92 -28.19 12.57 22.96
C VAL A 92 -28.30 13.30 21.61
N LEU A 93 -27.61 12.80 20.59
CA LEU A 93 -27.58 13.40 19.25
C LEU A 93 -28.85 13.12 18.45
N ASP A 94 -29.52 11.98 18.67
CA ASP A 94 -30.81 11.67 18.06
C ASP A 94 -32.01 12.34 18.77
N GLY A 95 -31.77 12.90 19.96
CA GLY A 95 -32.75 13.60 20.79
C GLY A 95 -33.67 12.69 21.61
N SER A 96 -33.37 11.39 21.71
CA SER A 96 -34.12 10.42 22.51
C SER A 96 -33.89 10.59 24.01
N THR A 97 -32.72 11.09 24.41
CA THR A 97 -32.40 11.47 25.79
C THR A 97 -32.31 12.99 25.93
N ARG A 98 -32.95 13.51 26.98
CA ARG A 98 -32.80 14.91 27.39
C ARG A 98 -31.75 14.96 28.49
N VAL A 99 -30.57 15.49 28.16
CA VAL A 99 -29.54 15.77 29.15
C VAL A 99 -29.92 17.07 29.85
N ASP A 100 -30.13 17.02 31.16
CA ASP A 100 -30.32 18.22 31.98
C ASP A 100 -28.95 18.90 32.14
N ILE A 101 -28.63 19.76 31.18
CA ILE A 101 -27.37 20.50 31.14
C ILE A 101 -27.30 21.38 32.39
N SER A 102 -26.50 20.98 33.38
CA SER A 102 -26.17 21.84 34.50
C SER A 102 -25.45 23.09 33.99
N HIS A 103 -25.60 24.21 34.70
CA HIS A 103 -25.08 25.52 34.32
C HIS A 103 -23.55 25.52 34.03
N ASP A 104 -22.82 24.53 34.54
CA ASP A 104 -21.38 24.40 34.39
C ASP A 104 -20.91 23.67 33.11
N GLY A 105 -21.82 23.14 32.27
CA GLY A 105 -21.53 22.77 30.87
C GLY A 105 -20.45 21.71 30.62
N GLY A 106 -20.10 20.88 31.60
CA GLY A 106 -19.03 19.88 31.51
C GLY A 106 -19.45 18.52 30.91
N GLU A 107 -20.74 18.22 30.94
CA GLU A 107 -21.29 16.87 30.77
C GLU A 107 -21.14 16.34 29.34
N LEU A 108 -21.34 17.20 28.34
CA LEU A 108 -21.08 16.88 26.94
C LEU A 108 -19.59 16.61 26.68
N ARG A 109 -18.69 17.28 27.40
CA ARG A 109 -17.25 17.03 27.26
C ARG A 109 -16.88 15.66 27.82
N GLU A 110 -17.52 15.23 28.89
CA GLU A 110 -17.30 13.90 29.48
C GLU A 110 -17.84 12.79 28.58
N ALA A 111 -19.04 12.94 28.01
CA ALA A 111 -19.58 12.00 27.03
C ALA A 111 -18.69 11.88 25.77
N ILE A 112 -18.24 13.01 25.21
CA ILE A 112 -17.30 13.01 24.07
C ILE A 112 -15.97 12.35 24.46
N ARG A 113 -15.46 12.58 25.67
CA ARG A 113 -14.21 12.01 26.14
C ARG A 113 -14.32 10.49 26.32
N GLN A 114 -15.41 10.03 26.92
CA GLN A 114 -15.71 8.61 27.10
C GLN A 114 -15.83 7.90 25.74
N GLU A 115 -16.49 8.51 24.77
CA GLU A 115 -16.61 7.93 23.43
C GLU A 115 -15.28 7.88 22.69
N ILE A 116 -14.46 8.94 22.76
CA ILE A 116 -13.10 8.94 22.21
C ILE A 116 -12.24 7.86 22.88
N GLU A 117 -12.36 7.67 24.20
CA GLU A 117 -11.63 6.63 24.94
C GLU A 117 -12.14 5.23 24.61
N GLU A 118 -13.44 5.05 24.36
CA GLU A 118 -14.01 3.80 23.87
C GLU A 118 -13.62 3.49 22.44
N GLU A 119 -13.65 4.47 21.54
CA GLU A 119 -13.14 4.35 20.18
C GLU A 119 -11.66 4.03 20.18
N ALA A 120 -10.87 4.64 21.08
CA ALA A 120 -9.46 4.32 21.27
C ALA A 120 -9.25 2.90 21.81
N ARG A 121 -10.09 2.43 22.75
CA ARG A 121 -10.09 1.02 23.23
C ARG A 121 -10.50 0.03 22.14
N ARG A 122 -11.49 0.36 21.31
CA ARG A 122 -11.99 -0.45 20.18
C ARG A 122 -11.01 -0.43 19.00
N ALA A 123 -10.28 0.66 18.82
CA ALA A 123 -9.18 0.78 17.87
C ALA A 123 -7.99 -0.06 18.35
N LYS A 124 -8.06 -1.39 18.12
CA LYS A 124 -6.90 -2.28 18.20
C LYS A 124 -5.70 -1.55 17.63
N ILE A 125 -4.69 -1.30 18.46
CA ILE A 125 -3.46 -0.59 18.10
C ILE A 125 -2.93 -1.21 16.80
N LYS A 126 -3.25 -0.58 15.67
CA LYS A 126 -2.79 -1.06 14.36
C LYS A 126 -1.30 -0.77 14.37
N ARG A 127 -0.50 -1.83 14.52
CA ARG A 127 0.96 -1.72 14.49
C ARG A 127 1.34 -0.84 13.29
N PRO A 128 2.04 0.29 13.52
CA PRO A 128 2.39 1.18 12.44
C PRO A 128 3.16 0.39 11.37
N ASP A 129 2.61 0.34 10.15
CA ASP A 129 3.26 -0.35 9.04
C ASP A 129 4.44 0.50 8.57
N TRP A 130 5.63 0.20 9.10
CA TRP A 130 6.88 0.84 8.71
C TRP A 130 7.31 0.51 7.27
N ARG A 131 6.60 -0.38 6.57
CA ARG A 131 6.94 -0.76 5.19
C ARG A 131 6.71 0.42 4.25
N THR A 132 7.71 0.69 3.43
CA THR A 132 7.56 1.70 2.38
C THR A 132 6.62 1.19 1.28
N ARG A 133 6.05 2.11 0.50
CA ARG A 133 5.29 1.76 -0.72
C ARG A 133 6.12 0.88 -1.66
N GLN A 134 7.42 1.14 -1.76
CA GLN A 134 8.32 0.37 -2.60
C GLN A 134 8.43 -1.09 -2.12
N ASP A 135 8.53 -1.32 -0.81
CA ASP A 135 8.61 -2.68 -0.25
C ASP A 135 7.31 -3.47 -0.49
N ARG A 136 6.16 -2.81 -0.37
CA ARG A 136 4.86 -3.42 -0.68
C ARG A 136 4.76 -3.84 -2.15
N ILE A 137 5.17 -2.97 -3.07
CA ILE A 137 5.19 -3.29 -4.51
C ILE A 137 6.13 -4.44 -4.79
N LYS A 138 7.37 -4.41 -4.27
CA LYS A 138 8.36 -5.47 -4.47
C LYS A 138 7.84 -6.83 -4.02
N ARG A 139 7.27 -6.93 -2.81
CA ARG A 139 6.73 -8.20 -2.30
C ARG A 139 5.56 -8.70 -3.12
N ARG A 140 4.66 -7.82 -3.56
CA ARG A 140 3.55 -8.19 -4.45
C ARG A 140 4.08 -8.76 -5.76
N THR A 141 5.03 -8.06 -6.40
CA THR A 141 5.66 -8.53 -7.64
C THR A 141 6.39 -9.85 -7.44
N GLU A 142 7.12 -10.02 -6.34
CA GLU A 142 7.80 -11.27 -6.03
C GLU A 142 6.84 -12.44 -5.80
N GLY A 143 5.71 -12.19 -5.10
CA GLY A 143 4.66 -13.18 -4.90
C GLY A 143 4.07 -13.66 -6.23
N PHE A 144 3.72 -12.74 -7.13
CA PHE A 144 3.28 -13.09 -8.48
C PHE A 144 4.37 -13.81 -9.28
N ARG A 145 5.63 -13.38 -9.17
CA ARG A 145 6.75 -14.01 -9.88
C ARG A 145 6.91 -15.48 -9.49
N LYS A 146 6.72 -15.83 -8.22
CA LYS A 146 6.78 -17.22 -7.73
C LYS A 146 5.68 -18.09 -8.31
N GLN A 147 4.50 -17.51 -8.57
CA GLN A 147 3.33 -18.22 -9.09
C GLN A 147 3.19 -18.13 -10.62
N MET A 148 4.00 -17.31 -11.29
CA MET A 148 3.81 -16.93 -12.69
C MET A 148 3.71 -18.13 -13.63
N ALA A 149 4.57 -19.13 -13.47
CA ALA A 149 4.53 -20.34 -14.31
C ALA A 149 3.14 -21.01 -14.25
N ARG A 150 2.60 -21.18 -13.04
CA ARG A 150 1.27 -21.78 -12.84
C ARG A 150 0.14 -20.92 -13.40
N LEU A 151 0.25 -19.59 -13.27
CA LEU A 151 -0.76 -18.67 -13.83
C LEU A 151 -0.80 -18.76 -15.36
N VAL A 152 0.36 -18.88 -16.00
CA VAL A 152 0.45 -19.04 -17.46
C VAL A 152 -0.16 -20.37 -17.88
N ASP A 153 0.14 -21.47 -17.19
CA ASP A 153 -0.45 -22.78 -17.49
C ASP A 153 -1.98 -22.72 -17.39
N MET A 154 -2.52 -22.16 -16.30
CA MET A 154 -3.97 -22.01 -16.12
C MET A 154 -4.60 -21.09 -17.18
N TYR A 155 -3.91 -20.01 -17.55
CA TYR A 155 -4.38 -19.13 -18.60
C TYR A 155 -4.45 -19.86 -19.94
N THR A 156 -3.43 -20.65 -20.30
CA THR A 156 -3.47 -21.44 -21.55
C THR A 156 -4.58 -22.49 -21.54
N ILE A 157 -4.87 -23.10 -20.38
CA ILE A 157 -6.00 -24.01 -20.22
C ILE A 157 -7.33 -23.26 -20.43
N TRP A 158 -7.47 -22.06 -19.85
CA TRP A 158 -8.66 -21.23 -20.03
C TRP A 158 -8.87 -20.83 -21.49
N VAL A 159 -7.81 -20.38 -22.18
CA VAL A 159 -7.87 -20.05 -23.62
C VAL A 159 -8.29 -21.26 -24.46
N GLY A 160 -7.82 -22.46 -24.11
CA GLY A 160 -8.14 -23.68 -24.86
C GLY A 160 -9.51 -24.29 -24.58
N LYS A 161 -10.06 -24.12 -23.36
CA LYS A 161 -11.34 -24.71 -22.95
C LYS A 161 -12.53 -23.74 -23.00
N GLY A 162 -12.29 -22.43 -23.01
CA GLY A 162 -13.36 -21.44 -22.83
C GLY A 162 -13.83 -21.35 -21.37
N GLU A 163 -15.07 -20.92 -21.15
CA GLU A 163 -15.64 -20.78 -19.80
C GLU A 163 -15.52 -22.08 -18.99
N PRO A 164 -15.13 -22.01 -17.71
CA PRO A 164 -14.88 -23.22 -16.92
C PRO A 164 -16.18 -23.94 -16.56
N SER A 165 -16.13 -25.27 -16.59
CA SER A 165 -17.14 -26.11 -15.96
C SER A 165 -17.29 -25.75 -14.47
N PRO A 166 -18.51 -25.67 -13.91
CA PRO A 166 -18.78 -25.31 -12.51
C PRO A 166 -18.39 -26.40 -11.49
N ASP A 167 -17.65 -27.43 -11.90
CA ASP A 167 -17.28 -28.57 -11.06
C ASP A 167 -16.09 -28.21 -10.16
N THR A 168 -16.33 -27.47 -9.08
CA THR A 168 -15.34 -27.24 -8.02
C THR A 168 -15.98 -26.82 -6.71
N ASP A 169 -15.35 -27.21 -5.60
CA ASP A 169 -15.85 -27.04 -4.23
C ASP A 169 -15.11 -25.92 -3.51
N GLY A 170 -15.84 -24.90 -3.07
CA GLY A 170 -15.35 -23.87 -2.15
C GLY A 170 -15.74 -22.46 -2.59
N ASP A 171 -16.51 -21.76 -1.77
CA ASP A 171 -16.96 -20.40 -2.08
C ASP A 171 -15.97 -19.36 -1.54
N TYR A 172 -15.37 -18.59 -2.45
CA TYR A 172 -14.55 -17.44 -2.10
C TYR A 172 -15.22 -16.15 -2.61
N PRO A 173 -15.77 -15.31 -1.72
CA PRO A 173 -16.40 -14.06 -2.14
C PRO A 173 -15.32 -13.09 -2.63
N ILE A 174 -15.44 -12.68 -3.89
CA ILE A 174 -14.52 -11.73 -4.51
C ILE A 174 -15.27 -10.66 -5.29
N ARG A 175 -14.72 -9.44 -5.30
CA ARG A 175 -15.23 -8.38 -6.16
C ARG A 175 -14.61 -8.50 -7.55
N VAL A 176 -15.44 -8.71 -8.56
CA VAL A 176 -15.06 -8.76 -9.96
C VAL A 176 -15.30 -7.38 -10.57
N VAL A 177 -14.27 -6.84 -11.21
CA VAL A 177 -14.35 -5.62 -12.02
C VAL A 177 -14.27 -6.03 -13.49
N ASP A 178 -15.34 -5.79 -14.23
CA ASP A 178 -15.39 -5.95 -15.69
C ASP A 178 -15.53 -4.58 -16.36
N LEU A 179 -15.48 -4.52 -17.70
CA LEU A 179 -15.66 -3.27 -18.46
C LEU A 179 -17.04 -2.64 -18.30
N LEU A 180 -18.05 -3.46 -18.05
CA LEU A 180 -19.45 -3.05 -18.08
C LEU A 180 -20.06 -2.98 -16.69
N ASP A 181 -19.57 -3.78 -15.75
CA ASP A 181 -20.16 -3.91 -14.43
C ASP A 181 -19.13 -4.32 -13.37
N THR A 182 -19.48 -4.06 -12.11
CA THR A 182 -18.78 -4.55 -10.93
C THR A 182 -19.73 -5.37 -10.09
N TYR A 183 -19.41 -6.64 -9.88
CA TYR A 183 -20.25 -7.57 -9.14
C TYR A 183 -19.43 -8.40 -8.16
N THR A 184 -20.10 -8.90 -7.12
CA THR A 184 -19.49 -9.87 -6.20
C THR A 184 -19.78 -11.27 -6.69
N LEU A 185 -18.74 -12.06 -6.87
CA LEU A 185 -18.82 -13.46 -7.28
C LEU A 185 -18.29 -14.34 -6.16
N ASN A 186 -19.00 -15.42 -5.85
CA ASN A 186 -18.44 -16.52 -5.06
C ASN A 186 -17.70 -17.43 -6.02
N ALA A 187 -16.40 -17.19 -6.16
CA ALA A 187 -15.58 -17.97 -7.05
C ALA A 187 -15.27 -19.33 -6.43
N LYS A 188 -15.37 -20.37 -7.26
CA LYS A 188 -15.12 -21.75 -6.85
C LYS A 188 -13.62 -22.01 -6.77
N LEU A 189 -13.09 -22.32 -5.60
CA LEU A 189 -11.67 -22.65 -5.46
C LEU A 189 -11.42 -24.10 -5.89
N ASP A 190 -10.32 -24.33 -6.60
CA ASP A 190 -9.87 -25.68 -6.92
C ASP A 190 -9.15 -26.29 -5.71
N SER A 191 -9.73 -27.35 -5.14
CA SER A 191 -9.14 -28.12 -4.04
C SER A 191 -7.84 -28.82 -4.43
N GLY A 192 -7.48 -28.85 -5.72
CA GLY A 192 -6.22 -29.38 -6.26
C GLY A 192 -4.93 -28.63 -5.88
N GLY A 193 -4.95 -27.73 -4.88
CA GLY A 193 -3.74 -27.17 -4.27
C GLY A 193 -2.90 -26.24 -5.18
N LEU A 194 -3.44 -25.82 -6.32
CA LEU A 194 -2.73 -25.01 -7.32
C LEU A 194 -2.50 -23.55 -6.86
N GLY A 195 -3.23 -23.13 -5.82
CA GLY A 195 -3.17 -21.80 -5.22
C GLY A 195 -4.34 -20.93 -5.67
N VAL A 196 -4.78 -20.04 -4.77
CA VAL A 196 -5.95 -19.18 -4.94
C VAL A 196 -5.90 -18.39 -6.26
N ALA A 197 -4.75 -17.77 -6.56
CA ALA A 197 -4.57 -16.98 -7.77
C ALA A 197 -4.69 -17.81 -9.07
N ALA A 198 -4.24 -19.06 -9.05
CA ALA A 198 -4.29 -19.95 -10.21
C ALA A 198 -5.73 -20.41 -10.50
N ALA A 199 -6.52 -20.67 -9.45
CA ALA A 199 -7.94 -20.99 -9.58
C ALA A 199 -8.72 -19.85 -10.24
N PHE A 200 -8.45 -18.60 -9.86
CA PHE A 200 -9.06 -17.43 -10.51
C PHE A 200 -8.70 -17.34 -12.00
N VAL A 201 -7.43 -17.52 -12.36
CA VAL A 201 -7.01 -17.41 -13.76
C VAL A 201 -7.60 -18.53 -14.62
N LYS A 202 -7.77 -19.73 -14.06
CA LYS A 202 -8.51 -20.83 -14.71
C LYS A 202 -9.95 -20.42 -15.04
N GLN A 203 -10.53 -19.47 -14.31
CA GLN A 203 -11.85 -18.89 -14.53
C GLN A 203 -11.87 -17.64 -15.41
N GLY A 204 -10.72 -17.20 -15.93
CA GLY A 204 -10.63 -15.95 -16.68
C GLY A 204 -10.71 -14.72 -15.78
N LEU A 205 -10.35 -14.86 -14.50
CA LEU A 205 -10.29 -13.79 -13.51
C LEU A 205 -8.84 -13.57 -13.09
N PHE A 206 -8.37 -12.33 -13.21
CA PHE A 206 -7.01 -11.95 -12.84
C PHE A 206 -6.97 -11.29 -11.46
N PRO A 207 -6.35 -11.92 -10.45
CA PRO A 207 -6.30 -11.38 -9.10
C PRO A 207 -5.37 -10.17 -8.98
N CYS A 208 -5.77 -9.18 -8.17
CA CYS A 208 -4.94 -7.99 -7.87
C CYS A 208 -3.89 -8.24 -6.77
N ALA A 209 -3.96 -9.37 -6.07
CA ALA A 209 -3.01 -9.81 -5.06
C ALA A 209 -2.67 -11.30 -5.20
N PRO A 210 -1.43 -11.73 -4.90
CA PRO A 210 -0.98 -13.10 -5.17
C PRO A 210 -1.44 -14.16 -4.16
N TYR A 211 -1.85 -13.76 -2.95
CA TYR A 211 -2.22 -14.68 -1.87
C TYR A 211 -3.70 -14.51 -1.50
N ASP A 212 -4.07 -13.29 -1.10
CA ASP A 212 -5.43 -12.96 -0.66
C ASP A 212 -6.04 -11.88 -1.56
N PRO A 213 -6.53 -12.24 -2.76
CA PRO A 213 -7.14 -11.28 -3.65
C PRO A 213 -8.54 -10.91 -3.18
N THR A 214 -8.76 -9.64 -2.90
CA THR A 214 -10.10 -9.10 -2.61
C THR A 214 -10.79 -8.57 -3.86
N VAL A 215 -10.01 -8.30 -4.91
CA VAL A 215 -10.47 -7.76 -6.19
C VAL A 215 -9.81 -8.53 -7.33
N VAL A 216 -10.60 -8.90 -8.32
CA VAL A 216 -10.16 -9.49 -9.59
C VAL A 216 -10.65 -8.65 -10.76
N ILE A 217 -9.92 -8.72 -11.86
CA ILE A 217 -10.27 -8.09 -13.14
C ILE A 217 -10.52 -9.20 -14.16
N THR A 218 -11.57 -9.10 -14.97
CA THR A 218 -11.84 -10.11 -16.00
C THR A 218 -10.76 -10.12 -17.08
N THR A 219 -10.49 -11.28 -17.68
CA THR A 219 -9.59 -11.39 -18.84
C THR A 219 -10.06 -10.49 -19.98
N ARG A 220 -11.37 -10.41 -20.21
CA ARG A 220 -11.98 -9.56 -21.24
C ARG A 220 -11.60 -8.09 -21.08
N THR A 221 -11.57 -7.58 -19.85
CA THR A 221 -11.14 -6.21 -19.55
C THR A 221 -9.67 -5.99 -19.90
N LEU A 222 -8.80 -6.97 -19.58
CA LEU A 222 -7.37 -6.89 -19.91
C LEU A 222 -7.11 -7.00 -21.42
N GLU A 223 -7.85 -7.84 -22.12
CA GLU A 223 -7.77 -7.97 -23.56
C GLU A 223 -8.22 -6.70 -24.27
N PHE A 224 -9.32 -6.10 -23.83
CA PHE A 224 -9.77 -4.81 -24.34
C PHE A 224 -8.72 -3.73 -24.16
N PHE A 225 -8.11 -3.63 -22.97
CA PHE A 225 -6.99 -2.71 -22.75
C PHE A 225 -5.83 -2.97 -23.71
N ARG A 226 -5.43 -4.23 -23.90
CA ARG A 226 -4.36 -4.61 -24.83
C ARG A 226 -4.68 -4.17 -26.27
N HIS A 227 -5.92 -4.37 -26.73
CA HIS A 227 -6.35 -3.95 -28.05
C HIS A 227 -6.41 -2.43 -28.20
N ALA A 228 -6.93 -1.72 -27.20
CA ALA A 228 -6.98 -0.26 -27.18
C ALA A 228 -5.57 0.35 -27.17
N HIS A 229 -4.67 -0.18 -26.35
CA HIS A 229 -3.28 0.26 -26.25
C HIS A 229 -2.49 -0.03 -27.54
N ALA A 230 -2.76 -1.15 -28.23
CA ALA A 230 -2.14 -1.45 -29.51
C ALA A 230 -2.52 -0.45 -30.62
N ARG A 231 -3.74 0.11 -30.57
CA ARG A 231 -4.20 1.15 -31.51
C ARG A 231 -3.76 2.55 -31.10
N CYS A 232 -3.77 2.84 -29.80
CA CYS A 232 -3.38 4.12 -29.24
C CYS A 232 -2.37 3.91 -28.09
N PRO A 233 -1.05 3.90 -28.38
CA PRO A 233 -0.01 3.77 -27.36
C PRO A 233 0.04 4.94 -26.36
N ARG A 234 -0.69 6.04 -26.64
CA ARG A 234 -0.84 7.17 -25.72
C ARG A 234 -1.87 6.91 -24.62
N LEU A 235 -2.69 5.87 -24.75
CA LEU A 235 -3.62 5.45 -23.70
C LEU A 235 -2.83 4.84 -22.55
N SER A 236 -2.54 5.64 -21.53
CA SER A 236 -1.85 5.17 -20.32
C SER A 236 -2.70 4.14 -19.57
N ILE A 237 -2.05 3.11 -19.01
CA ILE A 237 -2.70 2.15 -18.11
C ILE A 237 -3.37 2.85 -16.92
N GLN A 238 -2.77 3.94 -16.43
CA GLN A 238 -3.35 4.70 -15.33
C GLN A 238 -4.65 5.41 -15.75
N ALA A 239 -4.70 5.94 -16.97
CA ALA A 239 -5.91 6.57 -17.49
C ALA A 239 -7.03 5.53 -17.66
N PHE A 240 -6.70 4.34 -18.19
CA PHE A 240 -7.65 3.24 -18.34
C PHE A 240 -8.18 2.72 -17.01
N VAL A 241 -7.30 2.45 -16.04
CA VAL A 241 -7.72 2.00 -14.70
C VAL A 241 -8.55 3.07 -14.01
N LYS A 242 -8.18 4.35 -14.16
CA LYS A 242 -8.97 5.44 -13.60
C LYS A 242 -10.36 5.53 -14.24
N SER A 243 -10.48 5.35 -15.55
CA SER A 243 -11.81 5.29 -16.19
C SER A 243 -12.65 4.11 -15.69
N LEU A 244 -12.05 2.95 -15.39
CA LEU A 244 -12.79 1.85 -14.76
C LEU A 244 -13.28 2.23 -13.36
N CYS A 245 -12.42 2.85 -12.54
CA CYS A 245 -12.84 3.34 -11.23
C CYS A 245 -13.92 4.42 -11.32
N ASP A 246 -13.83 5.34 -12.29
CA ASP A 246 -14.82 6.41 -12.47
C ASP A 246 -16.19 5.86 -12.90
N VAL A 247 -16.23 4.72 -13.61
CA VAL A 247 -17.47 4.03 -14.01
C VAL A 247 -18.08 3.22 -12.85
N HIS A 248 -17.24 2.62 -11.99
CA HIS A 248 -17.69 1.63 -11.01
C HIS A 248 -17.74 2.08 -9.54
N GLY A 249 -17.10 3.21 -9.17
CA GLY A 249 -17.16 3.81 -7.83
C GLY A 249 -16.47 3.00 -6.74
#